data_AF-A0AAU4BEL8-F1
#
_entry.id   AF-A0AAU4BEL8-F1
#
_cell.length_a   1.000
_cell.length_b   1.000
_cell.length_c   1.000
_cell.angle_alpha   90.00
_cell.angle_beta   90.00
_cell.angle_gamma   90.00
#
_symmetry.space_group_name_H-M   'P 1'
#
loop_
_entity.id
_entity.type
_entity.pdbx_description
1 polymer ?
#
loop_
_entity_poly.entity_id
_entity_poly.type
_entity_poly.pdbx_seq_one_letter_code
_entity_poly.pdbx_strand_id
1 'polypeptide(L)'
;MTATTLATAIPKPRNEEWWLRQWQAEQKLWPISQGQGVVVAVIDGGVDAGLPDLKGAVLPGGDIVDGRTDGRTDLDVVRHGTGMAALIAARGHRTGMVGVAPRAKILPVRAVDGTNRTAGAESMGKAIRWAVDNGAQVINMSLGRDSESDLECEPQRQDAVDYALEHDVVIVAGAGNSGHEGNPRTQPAGCPGVLAVGAVDSKGLAAPYTQRHPYVAVAAPGVRVGSERGRGYFDSDLGGTSAATALTSGVAALIRARYPQMPAREVLRRITATAGDVGPEGRDNASGYGRVRPAEALTAKIPTAVPNPVYQRWENSRRHRAAHPLPSRTPEALPEFVPLRTKVIRFGLAGVCLLAVASLLVAVVLLRRRHRTHAGNTDVPIHHARTQGPIDRRR
;
A
#
# COMPACT_ATOMS: atom_id res chain seq x y z
N MET A 1 16.41 -45.84 -7.27
CA MET A 1 15.72 -45.04 -8.29
C MET A 1 16.24 -43.61 -8.20
N THR A 2 17.20 -43.26 -9.05
CA THR A 2 17.75 -41.91 -9.16
C THR A 2 16.72 -41.02 -9.85
N ALA A 3 16.11 -40.09 -9.12
CA ALA A 3 15.24 -39.09 -9.69
C ALA A 3 16.08 -38.15 -10.57
N THR A 4 15.95 -38.30 -11.89
CA THR A 4 16.49 -37.37 -12.86
C THR A 4 15.80 -36.02 -12.66
N THR A 5 16.45 -35.10 -11.97
CA THR A 5 16.01 -33.72 -11.85
C THR A 5 16.01 -33.14 -13.27
N LEU A 6 14.84 -33.05 -13.90
CA LEU A 6 14.70 -32.33 -15.16
C LEU A 6 15.17 -30.90 -14.91
N ALA A 7 16.29 -30.53 -15.52
CA ALA A 7 16.77 -29.16 -15.56
C ALA A 7 15.66 -28.33 -16.22
N THR A 8 14.91 -27.61 -15.41
CA THR A 8 13.92 -26.64 -15.89
C THR A 8 14.70 -25.61 -16.70
N ALA A 9 14.33 -25.41 -17.97
CA ALA A 9 15.01 -24.47 -18.85
C ALA A 9 15.16 -23.10 -18.17
N ILE A 10 16.31 -22.46 -18.36
CA ILE A 10 16.53 -21.10 -17.86
C ILE A 10 15.42 -20.22 -18.45
N PRO A 11 14.62 -19.54 -17.61
CA PRO A 11 13.56 -18.68 -18.11
C PRO A 11 14.13 -17.56 -18.99
N LYS A 12 13.39 -17.10 -20.00
CA LYS A 12 13.83 -16.00 -20.88
C LYS A 12 12.99 -14.75 -20.64
N PRO A 13 13.59 -13.61 -20.25
CA PRO A 13 12.87 -12.37 -20.05
C PRO A 13 12.19 -11.88 -21.34
N ARG A 14 10.98 -11.35 -21.21
CA ARG A 14 10.24 -10.62 -22.25
C ARG A 14 10.86 -9.25 -22.52
N ASN A 15 10.46 -8.61 -23.62
CA ASN A 15 10.92 -7.26 -23.97
C ASN A 15 10.53 -6.23 -22.90
N GLU A 16 9.36 -6.36 -22.30
CA GLU A 16 8.86 -5.48 -21.25
C GLU A 16 9.61 -5.68 -19.91
N GLU A 17 10.36 -6.79 -19.78
CA GLU A 17 11.23 -7.12 -18.64
C GLU A 17 12.64 -6.56 -18.80
N TRP A 18 12.74 -5.29 -19.21
CA TRP A 18 14.02 -4.64 -19.56
C TRP A 18 15.05 -4.67 -18.44
N TRP A 19 14.61 -4.65 -17.18
CA TRP A 19 15.51 -4.71 -16.03
C TRP A 19 16.26 -6.04 -15.96
N LEU A 20 15.62 -7.18 -16.29
CA LEU A 20 16.27 -8.49 -16.28
C LEU A 20 17.36 -8.56 -17.36
N ARG A 21 17.15 -7.92 -18.52
CA ARG A 21 18.19 -7.79 -19.54
C ARG A 21 19.32 -6.88 -19.09
N GLN A 22 19.00 -5.72 -18.49
CA GLN A 22 20.01 -4.80 -17.98
C GLN A 22 20.87 -5.43 -16.87
N TRP A 23 20.25 -6.23 -16.00
CA TRP A 23 20.94 -7.01 -14.97
C TRP A 23 21.58 -8.30 -15.49
N GLN A 24 21.39 -8.64 -16.77
CA GLN A 24 21.89 -9.86 -17.40
C GLN A 24 21.49 -11.11 -16.61
N ALA A 25 20.21 -11.22 -16.27
CA ALA A 25 19.71 -12.19 -15.30
C ALA A 25 20.07 -13.65 -15.66
N GLU A 26 19.93 -14.01 -16.92
CA GLU A 26 20.26 -15.34 -17.43
C GLU A 26 21.76 -15.69 -17.28
N GLN A 27 22.65 -14.70 -17.40
CA GLN A 27 24.09 -14.91 -17.41
C GLN A 27 24.73 -14.67 -16.05
N LYS A 28 24.21 -13.73 -15.26
CA LYS A 28 24.86 -13.20 -14.05
C LYS A 28 24.06 -13.41 -12.75
N LEU A 29 22.77 -13.73 -12.82
CA LEU A 29 21.93 -13.92 -11.62
C LEU A 29 21.56 -15.38 -11.43
N TRP A 30 20.75 -15.92 -12.33
CA TRP A 30 20.12 -17.22 -12.19
C TRP A 30 21.10 -18.42 -12.15
N PRO A 31 22.29 -18.38 -12.79
CA PRO A 31 23.32 -19.39 -12.56
C PRO A 31 23.87 -19.40 -11.11
N ILE A 32 23.75 -18.29 -10.39
CA ILE A 32 24.24 -18.14 -9.00
C ILE A 32 23.13 -18.42 -7.99
N SER A 33 21.94 -17.88 -8.23
CA SER A 33 20.77 -18.01 -7.35
C SER A 33 19.49 -17.71 -8.10
N GLN A 34 18.42 -18.43 -7.77
CA GLN A 34 17.07 -18.16 -8.26
C GLN A 34 16.05 -17.95 -7.11
N GLY A 35 16.53 -17.84 -5.86
CA GLY A 35 15.68 -17.60 -4.69
C GLY A 35 15.14 -18.85 -3.98
N GLN A 36 15.58 -20.05 -4.37
CA GLN A 36 15.19 -21.32 -3.73
C GLN A 36 15.30 -21.28 -2.20
N GLY A 37 14.24 -21.78 -1.55
CA GLY A 37 14.16 -21.86 -0.10
C GLY A 37 13.81 -20.55 0.60
N VAL A 38 13.66 -19.44 -0.14
CA VAL A 38 13.32 -18.14 0.44
C VAL A 38 11.84 -17.83 0.37
N VAL A 39 11.27 -17.44 1.49
CA VAL A 39 9.88 -16.96 1.60
C VAL A 39 9.86 -15.42 1.61
N VAL A 40 9.21 -14.84 0.61
CA VAL A 40 8.96 -13.40 0.50
C VAL A 40 7.50 -13.13 0.81
N ALA A 41 7.21 -12.45 1.91
CA ALA A 41 5.88 -11.97 2.19
C ALA A 41 5.54 -10.76 1.32
N VAL A 42 4.37 -10.78 0.68
CA VAL A 42 3.83 -9.65 -0.07
C VAL A 42 2.66 -9.11 0.73
N ILE A 43 2.90 -8.03 1.48
CA ILE A 43 1.86 -7.34 2.26
C ILE A 43 1.16 -6.37 1.31
N ASP A 44 -0.02 -6.76 0.81
CA ASP A 44 -0.74 -6.04 -0.25
C ASP A 44 -2.27 -6.30 -0.20
N GLY A 45 -3.00 -6.16 -1.32
CA GLY A 45 -4.42 -6.51 -1.46
C GLY A 45 -4.71 -8.01 -1.63
N GLY A 46 -3.69 -8.86 -1.50
CA GLY A 46 -3.70 -10.29 -1.83
C GLY A 46 -2.90 -10.58 -3.10
N VAL A 47 -2.83 -11.86 -3.49
CA VAL A 47 -2.12 -12.31 -4.69
C VAL A 47 -2.98 -13.35 -5.39
N ASP A 48 -3.25 -13.20 -6.69
CA ASP A 48 -3.94 -14.22 -7.49
C ASP A 48 -3.06 -15.46 -7.69
N ALA A 49 -3.22 -16.47 -6.82
CA ALA A 49 -2.49 -17.73 -6.93
C ALA A 49 -2.92 -18.60 -8.14
N GLY A 50 -4.05 -18.26 -8.78
CA GLY A 50 -4.54 -18.90 -9.99
C GLY A 50 -3.77 -18.47 -11.24
N LEU A 51 -2.94 -17.43 -11.13
CA LEU A 51 -2.13 -16.94 -12.24
C LEU A 51 -1.16 -18.04 -12.73
N PRO A 52 -1.21 -18.43 -14.01
CA PRO A 52 -0.37 -19.52 -14.51
C PRO A 52 1.13 -19.32 -14.24
N ASP A 53 1.63 -18.10 -14.37
CA ASP A 53 3.05 -17.77 -14.15
C ASP A 53 3.44 -17.78 -12.68
N LEU A 54 2.50 -17.71 -11.75
CA LEU A 54 2.73 -17.86 -10.31
C LEU A 54 2.43 -19.27 -9.79
N LYS A 55 2.06 -20.22 -10.66
CA LYS A 55 1.68 -21.57 -10.25
C LYS A 55 2.78 -22.25 -9.43
N GLY A 56 2.44 -22.58 -8.19
CA GLY A 56 3.34 -23.22 -7.22
C GLY A 56 4.38 -22.27 -6.59
N ALA A 57 4.32 -20.96 -6.86
CA ALA A 57 5.11 -19.94 -6.18
C ALA A 57 4.39 -19.41 -4.94
N VAL A 58 3.06 -19.29 -4.97
CA VAL A 58 2.25 -18.70 -3.90
C VAL A 58 1.86 -19.75 -2.86
N LEU A 59 2.20 -19.50 -1.60
CA LEU A 59 1.82 -20.28 -0.43
C LEU A 59 0.42 -19.88 0.05
N PRO A 60 -0.26 -20.70 0.88
CA PRO A 60 -1.33 -20.21 1.74
C PRO A 60 -0.77 -19.13 2.66
N GLY A 61 -1.47 -17.99 2.73
CA GLY A 61 -1.06 -16.84 3.51
C GLY A 61 -2.15 -16.40 4.48
N GLY A 62 -2.30 -15.09 4.65
CA GLY A 62 -3.16 -14.52 5.69
C GLY A 62 -3.96 -13.30 5.22
N ASP A 63 -5.02 -13.01 5.97
CA ASP A 63 -5.91 -11.88 5.73
C ASP A 63 -6.09 -11.08 7.03
N ILE A 64 -5.47 -9.91 7.07
CA ILE A 64 -5.47 -8.98 8.19
C ILE A 64 -6.65 -8.00 8.11
N VAL A 65 -7.36 -7.96 6.98
CA VAL A 65 -8.49 -7.05 6.77
C VAL A 65 -9.74 -7.60 7.44
N ASP A 66 -10.10 -8.85 7.16
CA ASP A 66 -11.31 -9.47 7.72
C ASP A 66 -11.16 -10.95 8.10
N GLY A 67 -9.98 -11.56 7.87
CA GLY A 67 -9.69 -12.92 8.30
C GLY A 67 -10.44 -14.02 7.55
N ARG A 68 -11.11 -13.70 6.42
CA ARG A 68 -11.95 -14.67 5.69
C ARG A 68 -11.25 -15.40 4.56
N THR A 69 -10.03 -14.99 4.21
CA THR A 69 -9.26 -15.58 3.12
C THR A 69 -7.84 -15.96 3.57
N ASP A 70 -7.12 -16.70 2.73
CA ASP A 70 -5.71 -17.03 2.93
C ASP A 70 -4.78 -16.15 2.06
N GLY A 71 -5.26 -14.99 1.61
CA GLY A 71 -4.50 -14.05 0.78
C GLY A 71 -4.25 -14.50 -0.67
N ARG A 72 -4.59 -15.74 -1.06
CA ARG A 72 -4.37 -16.27 -2.43
C ARG A 72 -5.38 -15.80 -3.48
N THR A 73 -6.24 -14.87 -3.09
CA THR A 73 -7.05 -14.09 -4.02
C THR A 73 -6.67 -12.64 -3.82
N ASP A 74 -6.26 -11.99 -4.91
CA ASP A 74 -6.13 -10.54 -4.93
C ASP A 74 -7.51 -9.94 -5.11
N LEU A 75 -7.93 -9.12 -4.14
CA LEU A 75 -9.26 -8.49 -4.13
C LEU A 75 -9.21 -7.02 -4.58
N ASP A 76 -8.02 -6.47 -4.82
CA ASP A 76 -7.83 -5.14 -5.35
C ASP A 76 -8.22 -5.08 -6.84
N VAL A 77 -9.00 -4.08 -7.24
CA VAL A 77 -9.44 -3.89 -8.63
C VAL A 77 -8.25 -3.81 -9.59
N VAL A 78 -7.16 -3.13 -9.20
CA VAL A 78 -5.95 -3.01 -10.03
C VAL A 78 -4.99 -4.19 -9.87
N ARG A 79 -5.32 -5.12 -8.97
CA ARG A 79 -4.58 -6.36 -8.70
C ARG A 79 -3.09 -6.10 -8.42
N HIS A 80 -2.85 -5.15 -7.52
CA HIS A 80 -1.52 -4.63 -7.23
C HIS A 80 -0.59 -5.70 -6.67
N GLY A 81 -1.01 -6.43 -5.63
CA GLY A 81 -0.23 -7.48 -5.00
C GLY A 81 0.12 -8.62 -5.95
N THR A 82 -0.78 -8.97 -6.87
CA THR A 82 -0.50 -9.95 -7.94
C THR A 82 0.68 -9.52 -8.82
N GLY A 83 0.69 -8.25 -9.25
CA GLY A 83 1.81 -7.71 -10.02
C GLY A 83 3.12 -7.71 -9.26
N MET A 84 3.09 -7.31 -7.98
CA MET A 84 4.29 -7.33 -7.14
C MET A 84 4.84 -8.75 -6.97
N ALA A 85 3.96 -9.72 -6.70
CA ALA A 85 4.33 -11.12 -6.60
C ALA A 85 4.92 -11.67 -7.91
N ALA A 86 4.38 -11.26 -9.07
CA ALA A 86 4.88 -11.67 -10.38
C ALA A 86 6.32 -11.14 -10.62
N LEU A 87 6.58 -9.85 -10.33
CA LEU A 87 7.92 -9.26 -10.41
C LEU A 87 8.94 -9.96 -9.50
N ILE A 88 8.50 -10.49 -8.37
CA ILE A 88 9.35 -11.23 -7.44
C ILE A 88 9.61 -12.66 -7.92
N ALA A 89 8.56 -13.44 -8.24
CA ALA A 89 8.65 -14.90 -8.32
C ALA A 89 7.84 -15.57 -9.47
N ALA A 90 7.46 -14.84 -10.52
CA ALA A 90 6.89 -15.46 -11.71
C ALA A 90 7.85 -16.48 -12.35
N ARG A 91 7.31 -17.52 -12.98
CA ARG A 91 8.05 -18.70 -13.45
C ARG A 91 8.04 -18.91 -14.97
N GLY A 92 7.42 -18.00 -15.71
CA GLY A 92 7.43 -18.01 -17.17
C GLY A 92 6.66 -19.17 -17.79
N HIS A 93 5.47 -19.51 -17.26
CA HIS A 93 4.62 -20.55 -17.81
C HIS A 93 3.81 -20.06 -19.02
N ARG A 94 2.64 -19.42 -18.83
CA ARG A 94 1.71 -19.04 -19.89
C ARG A 94 2.10 -17.76 -20.61
N THR A 95 2.34 -16.66 -19.88
CA THR A 95 2.72 -15.39 -20.52
C THR A 95 4.22 -15.32 -20.75
N GLY A 96 5.00 -16.13 -20.05
CA GLY A 96 6.46 -16.14 -20.14
C GLY A 96 7.12 -15.08 -19.25
N MET A 97 6.36 -14.37 -18.41
CA MET A 97 6.92 -13.44 -17.42
C MET A 97 7.68 -14.19 -16.33
N VAL A 98 8.84 -13.67 -15.93
CA VAL A 98 9.72 -14.28 -14.96
C VAL A 98 10.08 -13.27 -13.88
N GLY A 99 9.93 -13.66 -12.62
CA GLY A 99 10.35 -12.84 -11.50
C GLY A 99 11.87 -12.77 -11.36
N VAL A 100 12.36 -11.82 -10.57
CA VAL A 100 13.79 -11.72 -10.22
C VAL A 100 14.29 -13.00 -9.53
N ALA A 101 13.46 -13.57 -8.65
CA ALA A 101 13.71 -14.76 -7.86
C ALA A 101 12.66 -15.86 -8.15
N PRO A 102 12.68 -16.49 -9.33
CA PRO A 102 11.59 -17.34 -9.82
C PRO A 102 11.35 -18.62 -9.00
N ARG A 103 12.30 -18.99 -8.15
CA ARG A 103 12.21 -20.16 -7.25
C ARG A 103 12.00 -19.78 -5.78
N ALA A 104 11.86 -18.49 -5.47
CA ALA A 104 11.32 -18.07 -4.19
C ALA A 104 9.85 -18.48 -4.04
N LYS A 105 9.36 -18.40 -2.80
CA LYS A 105 7.95 -18.57 -2.45
C LYS A 105 7.36 -17.23 -2.05
N ILE A 106 6.13 -16.99 -2.45
CA ILE A 106 5.35 -15.81 -2.06
C ILE A 106 4.43 -16.21 -0.92
N LEU A 107 4.52 -15.50 0.21
CA LEU A 107 3.55 -15.57 1.31
C LEU A 107 2.61 -14.37 1.18
N PRO A 108 1.40 -14.53 0.64
CA PRO A 108 0.50 -13.40 0.45
C PRO A 108 -0.11 -12.97 1.79
N VAL A 109 -0.03 -11.67 2.09
CA VAL A 109 -0.64 -11.11 3.30
C VAL A 109 -1.57 -9.99 2.87
N ARG A 110 -2.88 -10.28 2.82
CA ARG A 110 -3.89 -9.27 2.51
C ARG A 110 -4.01 -8.33 3.69
N ALA A 111 -3.60 -7.08 3.51
CA ALA A 111 -3.65 -6.05 4.53
C ALA A 111 -4.38 -4.78 4.06
N VAL A 112 -4.73 -4.70 2.77
CA VAL A 112 -5.59 -3.65 2.21
C VAL A 112 -6.84 -4.18 1.52
N ASP A 113 -7.93 -3.42 1.59
CA ASP A 113 -9.23 -3.72 0.99
C ASP A 113 -9.34 -3.32 -0.51
N GLY A 114 -8.23 -2.93 -1.15
CA GLY A 114 -8.20 -2.41 -2.51
C GLY A 114 -8.43 -0.89 -2.64
N THR A 115 -8.64 -0.19 -1.53
CA THR A 115 -8.72 1.30 -1.51
C THR A 115 -7.60 1.95 -0.69
N ASN A 116 -6.66 1.15 -0.18
CA ASN A 116 -5.61 1.53 0.77
C ASN A 116 -6.14 2.15 2.09
N ARG A 117 -7.46 2.22 2.31
CA ARG A 117 -8.08 2.80 3.51
C ARG A 117 -7.71 2.06 4.80
N THR A 118 -7.41 0.77 4.71
CA THR A 118 -7.01 -0.05 5.86
C THR A 118 -5.49 -0.11 6.06
N ALA A 119 -4.69 0.72 5.40
CA ALA A 119 -3.23 0.81 5.60
C ALA A 119 -2.79 1.59 6.85
N GLY A 120 -3.60 1.55 7.92
CA GLY A 120 -3.31 2.19 9.21
C GLY A 120 -2.05 1.63 9.90
N ALA A 121 -1.52 2.35 10.88
CA ALA A 121 -0.31 1.92 11.60
C ALA A 121 -0.51 0.57 12.31
N GLU A 122 -1.67 0.36 12.92
CA GLU A 122 -2.01 -0.88 13.64
C GLU A 122 -2.13 -2.09 12.71
N SER A 123 -2.89 -1.98 11.61
CA SER A 123 -3.09 -3.07 10.65
C SER A 123 -1.79 -3.44 9.95
N MET A 124 -0.99 -2.44 9.56
CA MET A 124 0.34 -2.70 8.98
C MET A 124 1.28 -3.35 9.99
N GLY A 125 1.27 -2.90 11.25
CA GLY A 125 2.04 -3.54 12.31
C GLY A 125 1.65 -5.01 12.54
N LYS A 126 0.35 -5.31 12.55
CA LYS A 126 -0.17 -6.69 12.62
C LYS A 126 0.26 -7.52 11.41
N ALA A 127 0.19 -6.97 10.20
CA ALA A 127 0.60 -7.67 8.99
C ALA A 127 2.10 -8.01 8.98
N ILE A 128 2.96 -7.09 9.41
CA ILE A 128 4.41 -7.32 9.53
C ILE A 128 4.67 -8.45 10.52
N ARG A 129 4.10 -8.38 11.74
CA ARG A 129 4.28 -9.44 12.76
C ARG A 129 3.78 -10.79 12.27
N TRP A 130 2.59 -10.83 11.68
CA TRP A 130 2.01 -12.05 11.13
C TRP A 130 2.93 -12.66 10.05
N ALA A 131 3.48 -11.85 9.14
CA ALA A 131 4.41 -12.33 8.13
C ALA A 131 5.66 -12.97 8.74
N VAL A 132 6.26 -12.32 9.75
CA VAL A 132 7.43 -12.83 10.49
C VAL A 132 7.10 -14.18 11.13
N ASP A 133 5.99 -14.26 11.87
CA ASP A 133 5.57 -15.46 12.60
C ASP A 133 5.22 -16.63 11.67
N ASN A 134 4.90 -16.34 10.40
CA ASN A 134 4.61 -17.33 9.36
C ASN A 134 5.79 -17.58 8.42
N GLY A 135 7.01 -17.27 8.87
CA GLY A 135 8.25 -17.71 8.23
C GLY A 135 8.73 -16.82 7.08
N ALA A 136 8.25 -15.58 6.99
CA ALA A 136 8.79 -14.62 6.03
C ALA A 136 10.25 -14.32 6.34
N GLN A 137 11.09 -14.33 5.31
CA GLN A 137 12.49 -13.95 5.38
C GLN A 137 12.75 -12.59 4.73
N VAL A 138 11.86 -12.19 3.82
CA VAL A 138 11.82 -10.86 3.22
C VAL A 138 10.37 -10.41 3.24
N ILE A 139 10.10 -9.16 3.59
CA ILE A 139 8.78 -8.54 3.53
C ILE A 139 8.84 -7.45 2.46
N ASN A 140 8.00 -7.58 1.45
CA ASN A 140 7.74 -6.58 0.44
C ASN A 140 6.51 -5.75 0.82
N MET A 141 6.71 -4.45 1.02
CA MET A 141 5.63 -3.48 1.26
C MET A 141 5.62 -2.44 0.14
N SER A 142 4.99 -2.80 -0.96
CA SER A 142 4.74 -1.89 -2.09
C SER A 142 3.53 -0.98 -1.85
N LEU A 143 3.20 -0.76 -0.58
CA LEU A 143 2.12 0.08 -0.08
C LEU A 143 2.67 1.01 1.00
N GLY A 144 2.04 2.16 1.14
CA GLY A 144 2.34 3.09 2.20
C GLY A 144 1.23 4.11 2.37
N ARG A 145 1.32 4.87 3.45
CA ARG A 145 0.51 6.06 3.67
C ARG A 145 1.43 7.23 3.93
N ASP A 146 1.06 8.37 3.38
CA ASP A 146 1.74 9.61 3.69
C ASP A 146 1.61 9.91 5.17
N SER A 147 2.70 10.37 5.76
CA SER A 147 2.77 10.69 7.17
C SER A 147 1.86 11.89 7.43
N GLU A 148 0.85 11.70 8.26
CA GLU A 148 -0.03 12.79 8.71
C GLU A 148 0.56 13.53 9.92
N SER A 149 1.72 13.09 10.40
CA SER A 149 2.48 13.65 11.50
C SER A 149 3.93 13.91 11.09
N ASP A 150 4.64 14.75 11.85
CA ASP A 150 6.09 14.95 11.71
C ASP A 150 6.90 13.74 12.21
N LEU A 151 6.23 12.68 12.70
CA LEU A 151 6.90 11.48 13.17
C LEU A 151 7.57 10.76 12.00
N GLU A 152 8.80 10.33 12.25
CA GLU A 152 9.56 9.50 11.32
C GLU A 152 8.87 8.15 11.08
N CYS A 153 8.31 7.57 12.15
CA CYS A 153 7.47 6.37 12.12
C CYS A 153 6.47 6.38 13.29
N GLU A 154 5.22 5.99 13.03
CA GLU A 154 4.23 5.78 14.09
C GLU A 154 4.68 4.65 15.04
N PRO A 155 4.54 4.80 16.38
CA PRO A 155 5.12 3.85 17.34
C PRO A 155 4.72 2.38 17.11
N GLN A 156 3.43 2.11 16.87
CA GLN A 156 2.94 0.73 16.65
C GLN A 156 3.54 0.09 15.40
N ARG A 157 3.80 0.92 14.37
CA ARG A 157 4.45 0.47 13.14
C ARG A 157 5.94 0.26 13.37
N GLN A 158 6.60 1.16 14.09
CA GLN A 158 8.01 1.01 14.43
C GLN A 158 8.26 -0.24 15.29
N ASP A 159 7.39 -0.55 16.25
CA ASP A 159 7.51 -1.75 17.09
C ASP A 159 7.42 -3.04 16.27
N ALA A 160 6.63 -3.04 15.19
CA ALA A 160 6.56 -4.18 14.27
C ALA A 160 7.80 -4.27 13.37
N VAL A 161 8.37 -3.14 12.94
CA VAL A 161 9.66 -3.08 12.23
C VAL A 161 10.78 -3.61 13.14
N ASP A 162 10.82 -3.19 14.39
CA ASP A 162 11.78 -3.68 15.39
C ASP A 162 11.68 -5.20 15.55
N TYR A 163 10.45 -5.71 15.71
CA TYR A 163 10.19 -7.15 15.82
C TYR A 163 10.72 -7.94 14.62
N ALA A 164 10.47 -7.46 13.39
CA ALA A 164 10.96 -8.14 12.19
C ALA A 164 12.49 -8.17 12.11
N LEU A 165 13.17 -7.06 12.45
CA LEU A 165 14.63 -6.99 12.42
C LEU A 165 15.26 -7.86 13.51
N GLU A 166 14.65 -7.93 14.69
CA GLU A 166 15.06 -8.83 15.78
C GLU A 166 14.88 -10.31 15.42
N HIS A 167 13.97 -10.63 14.49
CA HIS A 167 13.74 -11.98 13.95
C HIS A 167 14.45 -12.23 12.62
N ASP A 168 15.49 -11.46 12.29
CA ASP A 168 16.31 -11.63 11.09
C ASP A 168 15.51 -11.53 9.76
N VAL A 169 14.50 -10.65 9.72
CA VAL A 169 13.67 -10.41 8.53
C VAL A 169 14.04 -9.10 7.86
N VAL A 170 14.23 -9.14 6.53
CA VAL A 170 14.46 -7.95 5.71
C VAL A 170 13.12 -7.29 5.37
N ILE A 171 12.95 -6.00 5.65
CA ILE A 171 11.76 -5.24 5.20
C ILE A 171 12.17 -4.28 4.10
N VAL A 172 11.45 -4.34 2.97
CA VAL A 172 11.65 -3.47 1.80
C VAL A 172 10.35 -2.70 1.56
N ALA A 173 10.43 -1.38 1.42
CA ALA A 173 9.25 -0.54 1.17
C ALA A 173 9.52 0.57 0.14
N GLY A 174 8.49 0.90 -0.64
CA GLY A 174 8.59 1.93 -1.68
C GLY A 174 8.65 3.33 -1.10
N ALA A 175 9.54 4.18 -1.63
CA ALA A 175 9.73 5.53 -1.13
C ALA A 175 8.49 6.42 -1.25
N GLY A 176 7.56 6.09 -2.17
CA GLY A 176 6.34 6.84 -2.48
C GLY A 176 6.39 7.52 -3.86
N ASN A 177 5.21 7.86 -4.38
CA ASN A 177 5.02 8.31 -5.78
C ASN A 177 4.58 9.79 -5.90
N SER A 178 4.59 10.55 -4.81
CA SER A 178 4.17 11.96 -4.80
C SER A 178 5.37 12.92 -4.69
N GLY A 179 6.55 12.52 -5.18
CA GLY A 179 7.77 13.32 -5.13
C GLY A 179 7.72 14.61 -5.95
N HIS A 180 6.81 14.69 -6.92
CA HIS A 180 6.49 15.88 -7.71
C HIS A 180 5.22 16.59 -7.22
N GLU A 181 4.57 16.04 -6.20
CA GLU A 181 3.29 16.49 -5.63
C GLU A 181 3.45 16.70 -4.12
N GLY A 182 4.23 17.71 -3.74
CA GLY A 182 4.48 18.06 -2.34
C GLY A 182 5.54 17.20 -1.62
N ASN A 183 5.94 16.06 -2.20
CA ASN A 183 7.00 15.19 -1.68
C ASN A 183 6.78 14.80 -0.20
N PRO A 184 5.59 14.27 0.17
CA PRO A 184 5.32 13.88 1.54
C PRO A 184 6.30 12.80 2.01
N ARG A 185 6.43 12.61 3.33
CA ARG A 185 7.08 11.40 3.85
C ARG A 185 6.08 10.26 3.79
N THR A 186 6.50 9.05 3.45
CA THR A 186 5.61 7.87 3.42
C THR A 186 6.10 6.82 4.41
N GLN A 187 5.18 6.19 5.13
CA GLN A 187 5.44 5.08 6.03
C GLN A 187 4.85 3.78 5.44
N PRO A 188 5.54 2.62 5.51
CA PRO A 188 6.70 2.33 6.36
C PRO A 188 8.08 2.66 5.78
N ALA A 189 8.21 3.19 4.56
CA ALA A 189 9.53 3.49 3.99
C ALA A 189 10.36 4.44 4.87
N GLY A 190 9.70 5.43 5.45
CA GLY A 190 10.26 6.32 6.45
C GLY A 190 10.56 5.67 7.81
N CYS A 191 10.25 4.41 8.08
CA CYS A 191 10.52 3.83 9.39
C CYS A 191 12.00 3.39 9.54
N PRO A 192 12.71 3.80 10.60
CA PRO A 192 14.06 3.30 10.90
C PRO A 192 14.17 1.77 10.84
N GLY A 193 15.09 1.28 10.02
CA GLY A 193 15.32 -0.16 9.82
C GLY A 193 14.66 -0.76 8.58
N VAL A 194 13.80 -0.01 7.89
CA VAL A 194 13.24 -0.39 6.58
C VAL A 194 14.20 0.00 5.45
N LEU A 195 14.42 -0.90 4.48
CA LEU A 195 15.09 -0.57 3.23
C LEU A 195 14.12 0.19 2.31
N ALA A 196 14.20 1.52 2.32
CA ALA A 196 13.38 2.37 1.46
C ALA A 196 13.93 2.44 0.04
N VAL A 197 13.07 2.17 -0.95
CA VAL A 197 13.44 2.02 -2.35
C VAL A 197 12.79 3.10 -3.23
N GLY A 198 13.64 3.92 -3.87
CA GLY A 198 13.23 4.86 -4.91
C GLY A 198 13.09 4.21 -6.29
N ALA A 199 12.52 4.95 -7.24
CA ALA A 199 12.32 4.47 -8.61
C ALA A 199 13.28 5.15 -9.60
N VAL A 200 13.88 4.36 -10.49
CA VAL A 200 14.65 4.83 -11.65
C VAL A 200 14.10 4.30 -12.96
N ASP A 201 14.40 4.99 -14.06
CA ASP A 201 14.12 4.55 -15.41
C ASP A 201 15.24 3.67 -16.02
N SER A 202 15.07 3.25 -17.27
CA SER A 202 16.05 2.42 -17.99
C SER A 202 17.35 3.14 -18.32
N LYS A 203 17.41 4.47 -18.19
CA LYS A 203 18.63 5.27 -18.28
C LYS A 203 19.30 5.42 -16.91
N GLY A 204 18.63 4.98 -15.85
CA GLY A 204 19.09 5.14 -14.49
C GLY A 204 18.75 6.47 -13.86
N LEU A 205 17.89 7.29 -14.47
CA LEU A 205 17.51 8.57 -13.90
C LEU A 205 16.39 8.35 -12.89
N ALA A 206 16.45 9.05 -11.76
CA ALA A 206 15.39 9.02 -10.76
C ALA A 206 14.06 9.48 -11.39
N ALA A 207 13.00 8.71 -11.18
CA ALA A 207 11.68 9.03 -11.70
C ALA A 207 11.17 10.35 -11.09
N PRO A 208 10.51 11.25 -11.86
CA PRO A 208 10.00 12.50 -11.31
C PRO A 208 9.12 12.31 -10.08
N TYR A 209 8.31 11.25 -10.09
CA TYR A 209 7.38 10.89 -9.04
C TYR A 209 8.02 10.29 -7.78
N THR A 210 9.26 9.81 -7.83
CA THR A 210 9.88 9.19 -6.65
C THR A 210 10.05 10.22 -5.55
N GLN A 211 9.57 9.91 -4.35
CA GLN A 211 9.79 10.76 -3.19
C GLN A 211 11.27 10.84 -2.82
N ARG A 212 11.68 12.02 -2.35
CA ARG A 212 13.07 12.41 -2.13
C ARG A 212 13.27 12.73 -0.66
N HIS A 213 13.82 11.77 0.09
CA HIS A 213 14.03 11.91 1.53
C HIS A 213 15.38 11.32 1.99
N PRO A 214 15.94 11.80 3.12
CA PRO A 214 17.17 11.25 3.70
C PRO A 214 17.11 9.75 4.07
N TYR A 215 15.91 9.17 4.15
CA TYR A 215 15.74 7.75 4.44
C TYR A 215 15.82 6.85 3.22
N VAL A 216 15.74 7.39 1.99
CA VAL A 216 15.87 6.58 0.77
C VAL A 216 17.27 5.98 0.73
N ALA A 217 17.33 4.66 0.60
CA ALA A 217 18.56 3.89 0.74
C ALA A 217 19.08 3.39 -0.61
N VAL A 218 18.21 2.95 -1.51
CA VAL A 218 18.59 2.55 -2.87
C VAL A 218 17.47 2.91 -3.84
N ALA A 219 17.72 2.82 -5.13
CA ALA A 219 16.69 2.80 -6.15
C ALA A 219 16.71 1.53 -7.00
N ALA A 220 15.58 1.21 -7.60
CA ALA A 220 15.48 0.12 -8.56
C ALA A 220 14.56 0.52 -9.73
N PRO A 221 14.55 -0.25 -10.83
CA PRO A 221 13.64 -0.04 -11.95
C PRO A 221 12.19 0.14 -11.48
N GLY A 222 11.59 1.28 -11.81
CA GLY A 222 10.20 1.60 -11.46
C GLY A 222 9.43 2.29 -12.57
N VAL A 223 10.07 2.61 -13.70
CA VAL A 223 9.44 3.30 -14.83
C VAL A 223 9.28 2.32 -15.99
N ARG A 224 8.03 2.14 -16.45
CA ARG A 224 7.63 1.22 -17.52
C ARG A 224 8.08 -0.22 -17.26
N VAL A 225 7.66 -0.78 -16.14
CA VAL A 225 8.00 -2.13 -15.72
C VAL A 225 6.88 -3.06 -16.17
N GLY A 226 7.14 -4.01 -17.08
CA GLY A 226 6.11 -4.99 -17.46
C GLY A 226 5.69 -5.89 -16.29
N SER A 227 4.40 -6.11 -16.05
CA SER A 227 3.93 -7.05 -15.04
C SER A 227 2.56 -7.65 -15.37
N GLU A 228 2.39 -8.94 -15.06
CA GLU A 228 1.07 -9.58 -15.09
C GLU A 228 0.24 -9.15 -13.87
N ARG A 229 -1.01 -8.76 -14.09
CA ARG A 229 -1.93 -8.22 -13.09
C ARG A 229 -3.12 -9.14 -12.81
N GLY A 230 -3.10 -10.39 -13.26
CA GLY A 230 -4.21 -11.33 -13.08
C GLY A 230 -5.15 -11.39 -14.29
N ARG A 231 -5.93 -12.48 -14.36
CA ARG A 231 -6.85 -12.80 -15.49
C ARG A 231 -6.20 -12.73 -16.89
N GLY A 232 -4.88 -12.88 -16.98
CA GLY A 232 -4.12 -12.80 -18.22
C GLY A 232 -3.87 -11.37 -18.74
N TYR A 233 -4.16 -10.33 -17.94
CA TYR A 233 -3.80 -8.95 -18.28
C TYR A 233 -2.32 -8.71 -17.96
N PHE A 234 -1.56 -8.32 -18.98
CA PHE A 234 -0.17 -7.89 -18.86
C PHE A 234 -0.10 -6.38 -19.01
N ASP A 235 0.28 -5.70 -17.93
CA ASP A 235 0.55 -4.26 -17.92
C ASP A 235 1.99 -4.04 -18.38
N SER A 236 2.18 -3.48 -19.58
CA SER A 236 3.51 -3.22 -20.13
C SER A 236 4.18 -1.96 -19.56
N ASP A 237 3.45 -1.16 -18.78
CA ASP A 237 3.87 0.19 -18.41
C ASP A 237 3.67 0.48 -16.92
N LEU A 238 3.86 -0.53 -16.06
CA LEU A 238 3.70 -0.30 -14.65
C LEU A 238 4.72 0.73 -14.14
N GLY A 239 4.22 1.87 -13.68
CA GLY A 239 4.97 2.90 -13.00
C GLY A 239 4.85 2.82 -11.49
N GLY A 240 5.95 3.07 -10.77
CA GLY A 240 5.93 3.37 -9.35
C GLY A 240 7.09 2.77 -8.56
N THR A 241 7.32 3.35 -7.38
CA THR A 241 8.23 2.80 -6.36
C THR A 241 7.80 1.40 -5.89
N SER A 242 6.53 1.03 -6.08
CA SER A 242 6.01 -0.32 -5.89
C SER A 242 6.78 -1.38 -6.69
N ALA A 243 6.99 -1.15 -7.99
CA ALA A 243 7.74 -2.07 -8.84
C ALA A 243 9.22 -2.17 -8.40
N ALA A 244 9.84 -1.03 -8.11
CA ALA A 244 11.20 -0.96 -7.59
C ALA A 244 11.37 -1.76 -6.29
N THR A 245 10.37 -1.69 -5.40
CA THR A 245 10.31 -2.43 -4.14
C THR A 245 10.23 -3.93 -4.37
N ALA A 246 9.34 -4.39 -5.26
CA ALA A 246 9.19 -5.80 -5.60
C ALA A 246 10.48 -6.38 -6.19
N LEU A 247 11.09 -5.67 -7.13
CA LEU A 247 12.35 -6.09 -7.74
C LEU A 247 13.48 -6.17 -6.70
N THR A 248 13.57 -5.20 -5.79
CA THR A 248 14.56 -5.19 -4.71
C THR A 248 14.32 -6.32 -3.70
N SER A 249 13.06 -6.63 -3.38
CA SER A 249 12.69 -7.78 -2.55
C SER A 249 13.12 -9.10 -3.19
N GLY A 250 12.97 -9.22 -4.52
CA GLY A 250 13.51 -10.35 -5.29
C GLY A 250 15.04 -10.46 -5.18
N VAL A 251 15.76 -9.34 -5.25
CA VAL A 251 17.22 -9.32 -5.06
C VAL A 251 17.61 -9.76 -3.65
N ALA A 252 16.91 -9.31 -2.61
CA ALA A 252 17.11 -9.78 -1.24
C ALA A 252 16.90 -11.29 -1.13
N ALA A 253 15.89 -11.84 -1.82
CA ALA A 253 15.66 -13.29 -1.88
C ALA A 253 16.78 -14.05 -2.61
N LEU A 254 17.32 -13.51 -3.70
CA LEU A 254 18.48 -14.09 -4.38
C LEU A 254 19.69 -14.17 -3.44
N ILE A 255 19.95 -13.11 -2.67
CA ILE A 255 21.06 -13.04 -1.70
C ILE A 255 20.86 -14.07 -0.59
N ARG A 256 19.66 -14.12 0.03
CA ARG A 256 19.38 -15.10 1.10
C ARG A 256 19.48 -16.54 0.61
N ALA A 257 19.02 -16.84 -0.60
CA ALA A 257 19.17 -18.18 -1.17
C ALA A 257 20.64 -18.55 -1.44
N ARG A 258 21.47 -17.57 -1.85
CA ARG A 258 22.91 -17.78 -2.07
C ARG A 258 23.70 -17.91 -0.77
N TYR A 259 23.27 -17.21 0.28
CA TYR A 259 23.91 -17.18 1.59
C TYR A 259 22.87 -17.43 2.70
N PRO A 260 22.43 -18.70 2.91
CA PRO A 260 21.30 -19.00 3.80
C PRO A 260 21.50 -18.61 5.28
N GLN A 261 22.75 -18.51 5.72
CA GLN A 261 23.12 -18.16 7.10
C GLN A 261 23.49 -16.67 7.26
N MET A 262 23.38 -15.88 6.19
CA MET A 262 23.69 -14.45 6.25
C MET A 262 22.54 -13.70 6.93
N PRO A 263 22.81 -12.95 8.01
CA PRO A 263 21.76 -12.21 8.69
C PRO A 263 21.26 -11.04 7.84
N ALA A 264 20.00 -10.62 8.05
CA ALA A 264 19.32 -9.54 7.38
C ALA A 264 20.15 -8.24 7.36
N ARG A 265 20.88 -7.94 8.45
CA ARG A 265 21.86 -6.85 8.50
C ARG A 265 22.87 -6.92 7.37
N GLU A 266 23.47 -8.07 7.14
CA GLU A 266 24.48 -8.22 6.09
C GLU A 266 23.84 -8.24 4.70
N VAL A 267 22.62 -8.76 4.55
CA VAL A 267 21.85 -8.64 3.29
C VAL A 267 21.65 -7.17 2.92
N LEU A 268 21.18 -6.34 3.86
CA LEU A 268 20.99 -4.90 3.64
C LEU A 268 22.30 -4.16 3.39
N ARG A 269 23.38 -4.52 4.11
CA ARG A 269 24.72 -3.98 3.84
C ARG A 269 25.16 -4.31 2.42
N ARG A 270 24.99 -5.56 1.95
CA ARG A 270 25.37 -5.94 0.59
C ARG A 270 24.60 -5.14 -0.46
N ILE A 271 23.28 -4.98 -0.29
CA ILE A 271 22.45 -4.21 -1.23
C ILE A 271 22.91 -2.76 -1.31
N THR A 272 23.13 -2.11 -0.16
CA THR A 272 23.51 -0.68 -0.10
C THR A 272 24.97 -0.45 -0.52
N ALA A 273 25.90 -1.30 -0.08
CA ALA A 273 27.33 -1.20 -0.41
C ALA A 273 27.67 -1.50 -1.87
N THR A 274 26.83 -2.28 -2.56
CA THR A 274 27.01 -2.59 -3.98
C THR A 274 26.13 -1.76 -4.89
N ALA A 275 25.32 -0.84 -4.35
CA ALA A 275 24.53 0.06 -5.15
C ALA A 275 25.44 0.85 -6.12
N GLY A 276 24.95 1.05 -7.34
CA GLY A 276 25.65 1.76 -8.40
C GLY A 276 25.09 3.17 -8.51
N ASP A 277 25.93 4.15 -8.31
CA ASP A 277 25.51 5.54 -8.22
C ASP A 277 24.68 6.03 -9.43
N VAL A 278 23.83 7.02 -9.18
CA VAL A 278 22.86 7.57 -10.12
C VAL A 278 22.97 9.08 -10.12
N GLY A 279 23.34 9.65 -11.26
CA GLY A 279 23.48 11.10 -11.38
C GLY A 279 24.84 11.57 -10.84
N PRO A 280 24.89 12.72 -10.13
CA PRO A 280 26.12 13.22 -9.52
C PRO A 280 26.72 12.23 -8.51
N GLU A 281 28.04 12.28 -8.34
CA GLU A 281 28.73 11.39 -7.41
C GLU A 281 28.26 11.58 -5.97
N GLY A 282 27.90 10.47 -5.32
CA GLY A 282 27.55 10.39 -3.91
C GLY A 282 26.07 10.13 -3.65
N ARG A 283 25.73 9.99 -2.36
CA ARG A 283 24.37 9.70 -1.93
C ARG A 283 23.43 10.88 -2.22
N ASP A 284 22.30 10.60 -2.86
CA ASP A 284 21.20 11.56 -3.03
C ASP A 284 19.89 11.10 -2.35
N ASN A 285 18.90 11.98 -2.28
CA ASN A 285 17.63 11.71 -1.58
C ASN A 285 16.58 10.96 -2.43
N ALA A 286 16.75 10.88 -3.74
CA ALA A 286 15.86 10.18 -4.67
C ALA A 286 16.31 8.72 -4.92
N SER A 287 17.62 8.48 -4.99
CA SER A 287 18.21 7.16 -5.28
C SER A 287 19.01 6.56 -4.13
N GLY A 288 19.22 7.31 -3.04
CA GLY A 288 19.98 6.83 -1.88
C GLY A 288 21.44 6.62 -2.26
N TYR A 289 21.96 5.42 -2.01
CA TYR A 289 23.32 5.00 -2.39
C TYR A 289 23.42 4.58 -3.87
N GLY A 290 22.35 4.75 -4.63
CA GLY A 290 22.28 4.47 -6.06
C GLY A 290 21.37 3.28 -6.41
N ARG A 291 21.44 2.87 -7.67
CA ARG A 291 20.64 1.77 -8.22
C ARG A 291 21.10 0.42 -7.68
N VAL A 292 20.16 -0.48 -7.41
CA VAL A 292 20.48 -1.87 -7.07
C VAL A 292 21.22 -2.54 -8.24
N ARG A 293 22.32 -3.23 -7.90
CA ARG A 293 23.18 -3.99 -8.82
C ARG A 293 23.22 -5.47 -8.39
N PRO A 294 22.28 -6.30 -8.84
CA PRO A 294 22.08 -7.63 -8.26
C PRO A 294 23.27 -8.58 -8.43
N ALA A 295 24.01 -8.50 -9.55
CA ALA A 295 25.16 -9.37 -9.79
C ALA A 295 26.30 -9.07 -8.80
N GLU A 296 26.57 -7.80 -8.57
CA GLU A 296 27.52 -7.28 -7.59
C GLU A 296 27.07 -7.63 -6.17
N ALA A 297 25.78 -7.46 -5.86
CA ALA A 297 25.21 -7.84 -4.57
C ALA A 297 25.33 -9.35 -4.28
N LEU A 298 25.34 -10.20 -5.31
CA LEU A 298 25.54 -11.65 -5.17
C LEU A 298 27.01 -12.06 -5.05
N THR A 299 27.94 -11.33 -5.66
CA THR A 299 29.32 -11.80 -5.88
C THR A 299 30.40 -11.01 -5.14
N ALA A 300 30.17 -9.74 -4.82
CA ALA A 300 31.17 -8.90 -4.19
C ALA A 300 31.53 -9.38 -2.78
N LYS A 301 32.80 -9.22 -2.41
CA LYS A 301 33.25 -9.32 -1.01
C LYS A 301 33.02 -7.96 -0.37
N ILE A 302 32.17 -7.91 0.66
CA ILE A 302 31.83 -6.67 1.35
C ILE A 302 32.57 -6.64 2.69
N PRO A 303 33.53 -5.71 2.88
CA PRO A 303 34.19 -5.55 4.16
C PRO A 303 33.18 -5.22 5.26
N THR A 304 33.37 -5.79 6.45
CA THR A 304 32.51 -5.52 7.62
C THR A 304 32.57 -4.07 8.09
N ALA A 305 33.66 -3.36 7.76
CA ALA A 305 33.84 -1.94 8.02
C ALA A 305 32.92 -1.03 7.18
N VAL A 306 32.34 -1.54 6.08
CA VAL A 306 31.41 -0.75 5.27
C VAL A 306 30.15 -0.44 6.11
N PRO A 307 29.73 0.83 6.18
CA PRO A 307 28.52 1.21 6.91
C PRO A 307 27.28 0.43 6.47
N ASN A 308 26.38 0.17 7.41
CA ASN A 308 25.01 -0.25 7.10
C ASN A 308 24.07 0.90 7.49
N PRO A 309 23.70 1.78 6.55
CA PRO A 309 22.92 2.97 6.87
C PRO A 309 21.51 2.65 7.36
N VAL A 310 20.92 1.55 6.92
CA VAL A 310 19.58 1.13 7.35
C VAL A 310 19.60 0.71 8.83
N TYR A 311 20.55 -0.13 9.23
CA TYR A 311 20.70 -0.54 10.63
C TYR A 311 21.25 0.57 11.53
N GLN A 312 22.15 1.42 11.04
CA GLN A 312 22.63 2.58 11.80
C GLN A 312 21.48 3.51 12.18
N ARG A 313 20.57 3.77 11.22
CA ARG A 313 19.36 4.56 11.48
C ARG A 313 18.45 3.90 12.51
N TRP A 314 18.24 2.59 12.41
CA TRP A 314 17.47 1.81 13.36
C TRP A 314 18.06 1.87 14.79
N GLU A 315 19.37 1.63 14.93
CA GLU A 315 20.07 1.68 16.21
C GLU A 315 20.04 3.08 16.83
N ASN A 316 20.21 4.13 16.02
CA ASN A 316 20.07 5.52 16.46
C ASN A 316 18.66 5.79 16.98
N SER A 317 17.63 5.36 16.23
CA SER A 317 16.23 5.50 16.64
C SER A 317 15.95 4.76 17.95
N ARG A 318 16.45 3.53 18.12
CA ARG A 318 16.31 2.77 19.37
C ARG A 318 16.97 3.46 20.56
N ARG A 319 18.21 3.96 20.40
CA ARG A 319 18.91 4.74 21.43
C ARG A 319 18.12 5.99 21.82
N HIS A 320 17.60 6.71 20.82
CA HIS A 320 16.81 7.91 21.07
C HIS A 320 15.50 7.62 21.81
N ARG A 321 14.74 6.60 21.39
CA ARG A 321 13.50 6.16 22.06
C ARG A 321 13.75 5.61 23.47
N ALA A 322 14.86 4.92 23.70
CA ALA A 322 15.24 4.45 25.03
C ALA A 322 15.59 5.62 25.98
N ALA A 323 16.19 6.69 25.45
CA ALA A 323 16.50 7.91 26.22
C ALA A 323 15.26 8.80 26.46
N HIS A 324 14.25 8.72 25.59
CA HIS A 324 13.01 9.51 25.67
C HIS A 324 11.80 8.59 25.58
N PRO A 325 11.46 7.86 26.67
CA PRO A 325 10.28 7.02 26.68
C PRO A 325 9.03 7.86 26.39
N LEU A 326 8.18 7.40 25.47
CA LEU A 326 6.87 8.02 25.29
C LEU A 326 6.11 7.92 26.62
N PRO A 327 5.37 8.98 27.01
CA PRO A 327 4.55 8.92 28.21
C PRO A 327 3.62 7.72 28.10
N SER A 328 3.60 6.88 29.13
CA SER A 328 2.70 5.76 29.22
C SER A 328 1.28 6.30 29.01
N ARG A 329 0.59 5.86 27.96
CA ARG A 329 -0.86 6.01 27.93
C ARG A 329 -1.36 5.15 29.08
N THR A 330 -1.58 5.75 30.25
CA THR A 330 -2.55 5.23 31.20
C THR A 330 -3.80 4.94 30.37
N PRO A 331 -4.42 3.76 30.46
CA PRO A 331 -5.73 3.56 29.87
C PRO A 331 -6.61 4.67 30.45
N GLU A 332 -6.88 5.71 29.67
CA GLU A 332 -7.90 6.66 30.01
C GLU A 332 -9.15 5.80 30.16
N ALA A 333 -9.66 5.72 31.39
CA ALA A 333 -10.85 4.94 31.68
C ALA A 333 -11.86 5.29 30.60
N LEU A 334 -12.27 4.29 29.81
CA LEU A 334 -13.33 4.47 28.83
C LEU A 334 -14.43 5.25 29.56
N PRO A 335 -14.90 6.39 29.04
CA PRO A 335 -16.00 7.08 29.68
C PRO A 335 -17.09 6.04 29.87
N GLU A 336 -17.54 5.86 31.13
CA GLU A 336 -18.56 4.88 31.48
C GLU A 336 -19.63 4.93 30.39
N PHE A 337 -19.93 3.78 29.82
CA PHE A 337 -21.01 3.63 28.85
C PHE A 337 -22.30 4.05 29.56
N VAL A 338 -22.65 5.33 29.47
CA VAL A 338 -23.95 5.81 29.96
C VAL A 338 -24.96 5.22 28.98
N PRO A 339 -25.80 4.26 29.39
CA PRO A 339 -26.74 3.63 28.48
C PRO A 339 -27.61 4.72 27.86
N LEU A 340 -27.74 4.67 26.53
CA LEU A 340 -28.46 5.62 25.67
C LEU A 340 -29.99 5.59 25.88
N ARG A 341 -30.46 5.34 27.11
CA ARG A 341 -31.89 5.36 27.48
C ARG A 341 -32.37 6.69 28.05
N THR A 342 -31.48 7.61 28.44
CA THR A 342 -31.90 8.86 29.11
C THR A 342 -31.93 10.09 28.20
N LYS A 343 -31.31 10.04 27.00
CA LYS A 343 -31.36 11.16 26.03
C LYS A 343 -32.51 11.09 25.02
N VAL A 344 -33.14 9.92 24.81
CA VAL A 344 -34.27 9.78 23.87
C VAL A 344 -35.58 10.31 24.45
N ILE A 345 -35.75 10.32 25.77
CA ILE A 345 -37.00 10.78 26.42
C ILE A 345 -37.12 12.33 26.40
N ARG A 346 -36.01 13.08 26.38
CA ARG A 346 -36.06 14.56 26.37
C ARG A 346 -36.28 15.19 24.98
N PHE A 347 -35.97 14.49 23.89
CA PHE A 347 -36.29 14.97 22.53
C PHE A 347 -37.65 14.48 22.01
N GLY A 348 -38.20 13.40 22.57
CA GLY A 348 -39.55 12.92 22.22
C GLY A 348 -40.68 13.87 22.65
N LEU A 349 -40.58 14.50 23.82
CA LEU A 349 -41.62 15.44 24.28
C LEU A 349 -41.60 16.80 23.57
N ALA A 350 -40.42 17.33 23.22
CA ALA A 350 -40.31 18.60 22.51
C ALA A 350 -40.87 18.51 21.07
N GLY A 351 -40.67 17.38 20.38
CA GLY A 351 -41.21 17.14 19.04
C GLY A 351 -42.74 17.02 19.02
N VAL A 352 -43.35 16.40 20.03
CA VAL A 352 -44.80 16.26 20.14
C VAL A 352 -45.47 17.61 20.44
N CYS A 353 -44.87 18.46 21.28
CA CYS A 353 -45.39 19.81 21.53
C CYS A 353 -45.31 20.72 20.29
N LEU A 354 -44.22 20.65 19.50
CA LEU A 354 -44.08 21.43 18.27
C LEU A 354 -45.11 21.04 17.20
N LEU A 355 -45.40 19.75 17.06
CA LEU A 355 -46.42 19.26 16.13
C LEU A 355 -47.84 19.64 16.56
N ALA A 356 -48.14 19.66 17.86
CA ALA A 356 -49.43 20.11 18.39
C ALA A 356 -49.66 21.62 18.18
N VAL A 357 -48.63 22.45 18.34
CA VAL A 357 -48.73 23.90 18.10
C VAL A 357 -48.91 24.21 16.60
N ALA A 358 -48.18 23.50 15.73
CA ALA A 358 -48.32 23.68 14.28
C ALA A 358 -49.72 23.27 13.78
N SER A 359 -50.27 22.17 14.28
CA SER A 359 -51.63 21.73 13.91
C SER A 359 -52.72 22.65 14.46
N LEU A 360 -52.55 23.23 15.65
CA LEU A 360 -53.46 24.25 16.19
C LEU A 360 -53.44 25.55 15.34
N LEU A 361 -52.26 25.99 14.89
CA LEU A 361 -52.12 27.17 14.02
C LEU A 361 -52.79 26.97 12.65
N VAL A 362 -52.64 25.78 12.05
CA VAL A 362 -53.34 25.44 10.80
C VAL A 362 -54.85 25.44 10.99
N ALA A 363 -55.35 24.88 12.10
CA ALA A 363 -56.78 24.88 12.41
C ALA A 363 -57.35 26.31 12.57
N VAL A 364 -56.62 27.21 13.25
CA VAL A 364 -57.04 28.62 13.41
C VAL A 364 -57.06 29.37 12.07
N VAL A 365 -56.10 29.12 11.17
CA VAL A 365 -56.08 29.73 9.84
C VAL A 365 -57.26 29.23 8.98
N LEU A 366 -57.58 27.94 9.03
CA LEU A 366 -58.72 27.37 8.31
C LEU A 366 -60.07 27.87 8.86
N LEU A 367 -60.21 28.02 10.18
CA LEU A 367 -61.40 28.57 10.82
C LEU A 367 -61.56 30.08 10.52
N ARG A 368 -60.48 30.86 10.48
CA ARG A 368 -60.52 32.28 10.06
C ARG A 368 -60.87 32.44 8.59
N ARG A 369 -60.45 31.52 7.70
CA ARG A 369 -60.86 31.51 6.29
C ARG A 369 -62.35 31.17 6.15
N ARG A 370 -62.89 30.22 6.93
CA ARG A 370 -64.32 29.89 6.96
C ARG A 370 -65.21 31.01 7.54
N HIS A 371 -64.72 31.77 8.52
CA HIS A 371 -65.46 32.93 9.05
C HIS A 371 -65.43 34.15 8.12
N ARG A 372 -64.37 34.34 7.33
CA ARG A 372 -64.31 35.41 6.30
C ARG A 372 -65.20 35.15 5.09
N THR A 373 -65.64 33.92 4.87
CA THR A 373 -66.62 33.57 3.82
C THR A 373 -68.09 33.73 4.25
N HIS A 374 -68.37 34.16 5.49
CA HIS A 374 -69.74 34.35 6.01
C HIS A 374 -70.06 35.74 6.56
N ALA A 375 -69.20 36.74 6.34
CA ALA A 375 -69.46 38.13 6.73
C ALA A 375 -69.15 39.09 5.58
N GLY A 376 -70.16 39.36 4.75
CA GLY A 376 -70.06 40.30 3.63
C GLY A 376 -71.24 40.21 2.68
N ASN A 377 -72.47 40.16 3.20
CA ASN A 377 -73.70 40.34 2.41
C ASN A 377 -74.64 41.25 3.19
N THR A 378 -74.63 42.55 2.89
CA THR A 378 -75.74 43.48 3.12
C THR A 378 -75.67 44.61 2.11
N ASP A 379 -76.78 44.77 1.42
CA ASP A 379 -77.10 45.67 0.32
C ASP A 379 -76.99 47.17 0.64
N VAL A 380 -76.67 47.98 -0.38
CA VAL A 380 -77.24 49.32 -0.56
C VAL A 380 -77.58 49.51 -2.05
N PRO A 381 -78.81 49.94 -2.42
CA PRO A 381 -79.26 49.95 -3.81
C PRO A 381 -79.25 51.35 -4.49
N ILE A 382 -79.59 51.31 -5.79
CA ILE A 382 -80.15 52.35 -6.70
C ILE A 382 -79.16 53.30 -7.44
N HIS A 383 -78.95 53.11 -8.76
CA HIS A 383 -79.65 53.82 -9.86
C HIS A 383 -79.09 53.51 -11.28
N HIS A 384 -80.01 53.57 -12.24
CA HIS A 384 -79.94 53.28 -13.67
C HIS A 384 -78.93 54.09 -14.53
N ALA A 385 -78.38 53.46 -15.59
CA ALA A 385 -78.60 53.77 -17.04
C ALA A 385 -77.48 53.13 -17.90
N ARG A 386 -77.81 52.20 -18.83
CA ARG A 386 -77.80 52.34 -20.32
C ARG A 386 -76.42 52.76 -20.89
N THR A 387 -75.74 52.01 -21.78
CA THR A 387 -76.12 51.59 -23.14
C THR A 387 -75.11 50.63 -23.79
N GLN A 388 -75.64 49.72 -24.64
CA GLN A 388 -75.14 49.22 -25.94
C GLN A 388 -73.85 48.36 -26.05
N GLY A 389 -74.00 47.19 -26.73
CA GLY A 389 -72.95 46.23 -27.11
C GLY A 389 -72.18 46.62 -28.40
N PRO A 390 -71.76 45.70 -29.30
CA PRO A 390 -71.94 44.23 -29.30
C PRO A 390 -70.68 43.40 -29.70
N ILE A 391 -70.78 42.07 -29.49
CA ILE A 391 -70.45 40.96 -30.42
C ILE A 391 -69.12 41.01 -31.21
N ASP A 392 -68.24 40.02 -31.02
CA ASP A 392 -68.07 38.99 -32.06
C ASP A 392 -67.58 37.63 -31.55
N ARG A 393 -68.14 36.59 -32.18
CA ARG A 393 -67.83 35.15 -32.06
C ARG A 393 -67.08 34.73 -33.32
N ARG A 394 -66.62 33.47 -33.28
CA ARG A 394 -66.35 32.55 -34.40
C ARG A 394 -64.92 32.64 -34.94
N ARG A 395 -64.29 31.55 -35.36
CA ARG A 395 -64.70 30.14 -35.46
C ARG A 395 -63.43 29.32 -35.54
#